data_AF-A0A362XCD4-F1
#
_entry.id   AF-A0A362XCD4-F1
#
_cell.length_a   1.000
_cell.length_b   1.000
_cell.length_c   1.000
_cell.angle_alpha   90.00
_cell.angle_beta   90.00
_cell.angle_gamma   90.00
#
_symmetry.space_group_name_H-M   'P 1'
#
loop_
_entity.id
_entity.type
_entity.pdbx_description
1 polymer ?
#
loop_
_entity_poly.entity_id
_entity_poly.type
_entity_poly.pdbx_seq_one_letter_code
_entity_poly.pdbx_strand_id
1 'polypeptide(L)'
;MKRFTLLVLAVVTLVTSCQPAMTLQRYFLESQENTDFTLIEIPASLLGGSLEDLTPEQMATFTSLRKVSVLMYRNAEKKEFIASQQSLINSFLKSDGFEALVSARTKGEAQASILIRGEVDQIDEAVFFGFAEGEGFVLARILGEQMNPAAFLQLADSLKESDFQFLSESVLKDILGEEEL
;
A
#
# COMPACT_ATOMS: atom_id res chain seq x y z
N MET A 1 42.38 -21.82 -26.24
CA MET A 1 42.21 -21.41 -24.82
C MET A 1 41.84 -19.93 -24.66
N LYS A 2 42.49 -18.97 -25.34
CA LYS A 2 42.17 -17.52 -25.22
C LYS A 2 40.72 -17.11 -25.58
N ARG A 3 40.04 -17.86 -26.48
CA ARG A 3 38.65 -17.58 -26.88
C ARG A 3 37.61 -17.99 -25.83
N PHE A 4 37.92 -18.98 -25.00
CA PHE A 4 37.02 -19.45 -23.94
C PHE A 4 37.04 -18.49 -22.73
N THR A 5 38.19 -17.90 -22.43
CA THR A 5 38.36 -16.89 -21.38
C THR A 5 37.57 -15.60 -21.66
N LEU A 6 37.46 -15.18 -22.93
CA LEU A 6 36.65 -14.02 -23.32
C LEU A 6 35.14 -14.26 -23.17
N LEU A 7 34.68 -15.48 -23.40
CA LEU A 7 33.26 -15.83 -23.28
C LEU A 7 32.83 -15.95 -21.81
N VAL A 8 33.70 -16.45 -20.94
CA VAL A 8 33.47 -16.49 -19.48
C VAL A 8 33.49 -15.08 -18.88
N LEU A 9 34.37 -14.19 -19.34
CA LEU A 9 34.42 -12.80 -18.84
C LEU A 9 33.18 -11.98 -19.24
N ALA A 10 32.59 -12.24 -20.42
CA ALA A 10 31.35 -11.58 -20.86
C ALA A 10 30.10 -12.05 -20.09
N VAL A 11 30.08 -13.29 -19.61
CA VAL A 11 28.96 -13.83 -18.81
C VAL A 11 29.00 -13.30 -17.36
N VAL A 12 30.18 -13.03 -16.81
CA VAL A 12 30.33 -12.48 -15.44
C VAL A 12 29.90 -11.02 -15.36
N THR A 13 29.95 -10.23 -16.44
CA THR A 13 29.46 -8.85 -16.44
C THR A 13 27.95 -8.71 -16.60
N LEU A 14 27.24 -9.79 -16.97
CA LEU A 14 25.77 -9.79 -17.13
C LEU A 14 25.02 -10.05 -15.82
N VAL A 15 25.70 -10.53 -14.76
CA VAL A 15 25.07 -10.84 -13.46
C VAL A 15 25.10 -9.68 -12.47
N THR A 16 25.64 -8.51 -12.82
CA THR A 16 25.85 -7.40 -11.88
C THR A 16 24.82 -6.27 -11.92
N SER A 17 23.74 -6.35 -12.71
CA SER A 17 22.78 -5.22 -12.80
C SER A 17 21.30 -5.57 -12.62
N CYS A 18 20.96 -6.77 -12.18
CA CYS A 18 19.57 -7.09 -11.89
C CYS A 18 19.26 -6.81 -10.41
N GLN A 19 19.38 -5.56 -9.97
CA GLN A 19 18.61 -5.15 -8.79
C GLN A 19 17.14 -5.16 -9.23
N PRO A 20 16.28 -6.00 -8.63
CA PRO A 20 14.86 -6.01 -8.98
C PRO A 20 14.32 -4.60 -8.74
N ALA A 21 13.55 -4.08 -9.70
CA ALA A 21 12.86 -2.81 -9.53
C ALA A 21 12.00 -2.86 -8.26
N MET A 22 11.89 -1.73 -7.56
CA MET A 22 11.00 -1.61 -6.42
C MET A 22 9.56 -1.82 -6.89
N THR A 23 8.81 -2.64 -6.15
CA THR A 23 7.37 -2.88 -6.34
C THR A 23 6.64 -2.67 -5.02
N LEU A 24 5.33 -2.49 -5.06
CA LEU A 24 4.49 -2.37 -3.86
C LEU A 24 4.68 -3.56 -2.91
N GLN A 25 4.64 -4.79 -3.44
CA GLN A 25 4.81 -5.99 -2.62
C GLN A 25 6.20 -6.06 -1.97
N ARG A 26 7.25 -5.75 -2.74
CA ARG A 26 8.62 -5.76 -2.22
C ARG A 26 8.82 -4.66 -1.17
N TYR A 27 8.20 -3.49 -1.36
CA TYR A 27 8.27 -2.38 -0.41
C TYR A 27 7.65 -2.77 0.93
N PHE A 28 6.45 -3.38 0.92
CA PHE A 28 5.83 -3.95 2.13
C PHE A 28 6.67 -5.06 2.79
N LEU A 29 7.39 -5.87 1.99
CA LEU A 29 8.27 -6.92 2.52
C LEU A 29 9.50 -6.31 3.22
N GLU A 30 10.18 -5.37 2.58
CA GLU A 30 11.38 -4.71 3.13
C GLU A 30 11.04 -3.83 4.34
N SER A 31 9.86 -3.21 4.36
CA SER A 31 9.41 -2.41 5.51
C SER A 31 9.20 -3.24 6.77
N GLN A 32 8.95 -4.54 6.69
CA GLN A 32 8.82 -5.41 7.88
C GLN A 32 10.12 -5.54 8.67
N GLU A 33 11.26 -5.38 8.00
CA GLU A 33 12.58 -5.48 8.63
C GLU A 33 13.03 -4.17 9.27
N ASN A 34 12.25 -3.08 9.11
CA ASN A 34 12.60 -1.75 9.59
C ASN A 34 11.59 -1.25 10.64
N THR A 35 12.07 -1.12 11.87
CA THR A 35 11.29 -0.71 13.05
C THR A 35 10.76 0.73 13.00
N ASP A 36 11.25 1.57 12.09
CA ASP A 36 10.73 2.93 11.91
C ASP A 36 9.37 2.93 11.18
N PHE A 37 9.01 1.82 10.54
CA PHE A 37 7.70 1.64 9.92
C PHE A 37 6.76 0.88 10.84
N THR A 38 5.50 1.29 10.85
CA THR A 38 4.42 0.50 11.43
C THR A 38 3.69 -0.22 10.30
N LEU A 39 3.73 -1.55 10.30
CA LEU A 39 2.97 -2.38 9.37
C LEU A 39 1.85 -3.11 10.11
N ILE A 40 0.65 -3.07 9.54
CA ILE A 40 -0.51 -3.78 10.05
C ILE A 40 -1.12 -4.57 8.89
N GLU A 41 -1.34 -5.87 9.06
CA GLU A 41 -2.05 -6.70 8.08
C GLU A 41 -3.33 -7.27 8.68
N ILE A 42 -4.45 -7.04 8.00
CA ILE A 42 -5.77 -7.43 8.48
C ILE A 42 -6.47 -8.24 7.39
N PRO A 43 -6.68 -9.54 7.62
CA PRO A 43 -7.58 -10.35 6.81
C PRO A 43 -9.00 -9.78 6.83
N ALA A 44 -9.69 -9.83 5.70
CA ALA A 44 -11.05 -9.31 5.60
C ALA A 44 -12.04 -9.99 6.56
N SER A 45 -11.79 -11.24 6.95
CA SER A 45 -12.57 -11.95 7.97
C SER A 45 -12.54 -11.29 9.36
N LEU A 46 -11.54 -10.44 9.63
CA LEU A 46 -11.41 -9.68 10.87
C LEU A 46 -11.91 -8.24 10.73
N LEU A 47 -12.21 -7.78 9.50
CA LEU A 47 -12.84 -6.49 9.28
C LEU A 47 -14.30 -6.60 9.74
N GLY A 48 -14.55 -6.26 11.00
CA GLY A 48 -15.86 -6.33 11.65
C GLY A 48 -16.59 -5.00 11.68
N GLY A 49 -16.63 -4.26 10.56
CA GLY A 49 -17.40 -3.02 10.48
C GLY A 49 -18.90 -3.27 10.67
N SER A 50 -19.64 -2.29 11.17
CA SER A 50 -21.10 -2.35 11.25
C SER A 50 -21.67 -2.39 9.82
N LEU A 51 -21.75 -3.60 9.26
CA LEU A 51 -22.29 -3.93 7.95
C LEU A 51 -23.73 -3.45 7.74
N GLU A 52 -24.40 -3.05 8.83
CA GLU A 52 -25.80 -2.63 8.89
C GLU A 52 -26.07 -1.35 8.08
N ASP A 53 -25.06 -0.50 7.88
CA ASP A 53 -25.20 0.79 7.17
C ASP A 53 -24.74 0.75 5.70
N LEU A 54 -24.26 -0.41 5.21
CA LEU A 54 -23.81 -0.55 3.83
C LEU A 54 -24.98 -0.84 2.88
N THR A 55 -24.99 -0.16 1.74
CA THR A 55 -25.84 -0.53 0.61
C THR A 55 -25.48 -1.93 0.07
N PRO A 56 -26.38 -2.62 -0.65
CA PRO A 56 -26.08 -3.93 -1.23
C PRO A 56 -24.82 -3.96 -2.11
N GLU A 57 -24.56 -2.88 -2.86
CA GLU A 57 -23.39 -2.73 -3.73
C GLU A 57 -22.09 -2.55 -2.92
N GLN A 58 -22.15 -1.76 -1.83
CA GLN A 58 -21.03 -1.61 -0.90
C GLN A 58 -20.75 -2.92 -0.16
N MET A 59 -21.80 -3.65 0.22
CA MET A 59 -21.69 -4.97 0.87
C MET A 59 -21.02 -6.00 -0.04
N ALA A 60 -21.42 -6.05 -1.31
CA ALA A 60 -20.81 -6.94 -2.29
C ALA A 60 -19.31 -6.64 -2.44
N THR A 61 -18.96 -5.35 -2.51
CA THR A 61 -17.56 -4.93 -2.59
C THR A 61 -16.79 -5.25 -1.30
N PHE A 62 -17.38 -5.01 -0.13
CA PHE A 62 -16.77 -5.36 1.15
C PHE A 62 -16.51 -6.87 1.26
N THR A 63 -17.47 -7.70 0.84
CA THR A 63 -17.36 -9.16 0.87
C THR A 63 -16.28 -9.69 -0.09
N SER A 64 -16.01 -8.95 -1.17
CA SER A 64 -14.94 -9.29 -2.11
C SER A 64 -13.53 -8.95 -1.60
N LEU A 65 -13.41 -8.21 -0.49
CA LEU A 65 -12.12 -7.93 0.13
C LEU A 65 -11.52 -9.21 0.71
N ARG A 66 -10.20 -9.35 0.59
CA ARG A 66 -9.43 -10.48 1.14
C ARG A 66 -8.48 -10.04 2.23
N LYS A 67 -7.74 -8.95 2.00
CA LYS A 67 -6.72 -8.46 2.94
C LYS A 67 -6.51 -6.97 2.76
N VAL A 68 -6.33 -6.28 3.88
CA VAL A 68 -5.83 -4.91 3.92
C VAL A 68 -4.48 -4.90 4.62
N SER A 69 -3.46 -4.35 3.98
CA SER A 69 -2.13 -4.14 4.57
C SER A 69 -1.89 -2.64 4.66
N VAL A 70 -1.63 -2.10 5.84
CA VAL A 70 -1.41 -0.67 6.08
C VAL A 70 0.02 -0.46 6.55
N LEU A 71 0.77 0.35 5.81
CA LEU A 71 2.12 0.77 6.15
C LEU A 71 2.10 2.26 6.50
N MET A 72 2.66 2.62 7.65
CA MET A 72 2.70 3.99 8.14
C MET A 72 4.13 4.39 8.53
N TYR A 73 4.44 5.66 8.31
CA TYR A 73 5.67 6.29 8.77
C TYR A 73 5.38 7.68 9.30
N ARG A 74 5.93 8.03 10.46
CA ARG A 74 5.81 9.36 11.06
C ARG A 74 7.10 9.76 11.76
N ASN A 75 7.80 10.77 11.23
CA ASN A 75 8.95 11.37 11.90
C ASN A 75 9.20 12.79 11.36
N ALA A 76 8.81 13.80 12.14
CA ALA A 76 8.88 15.20 11.70
C ALA A 76 10.30 15.73 11.48
N GLU A 77 11.31 15.08 12.06
CA GLU A 77 12.72 15.44 11.88
C GLU A 77 13.31 14.89 10.56
N LYS A 78 12.63 13.92 9.93
CA LYS A 78 13.11 13.20 8.75
C LYS A 78 12.43 13.65 7.45
N LYS A 79 12.29 14.96 7.25
CA LYS A 79 11.57 15.56 6.11
C LYS A 79 12.10 15.09 4.75
N GLU A 80 13.42 15.07 4.56
CA GLU A 80 14.05 14.63 3.30
C GLU A 80 13.78 13.15 3.02
N PHE A 81 13.80 12.31 4.06
CA PHE A 81 13.46 10.90 3.94
C PHE A 81 12.00 10.73 3.53
N ILE A 82 11.07 11.43 4.20
CA ILE A 82 9.63 11.42 3.88
C ILE A 82 9.40 11.81 2.41
N ALA A 83 10.02 12.89 1.93
CA ALA A 83 9.93 13.32 0.53
C ALA A 83 10.53 12.28 -0.44
N SER A 84 11.62 11.62 -0.05
CA SER A 84 12.21 10.53 -0.86
C SER A 84 11.27 9.32 -0.97
N GLN A 85 10.59 8.95 0.12
CA GLN A 85 9.60 7.87 0.12
C GLN A 85 8.40 8.21 -0.76
N GLN A 86 7.92 9.45 -0.73
CA GLN A 86 6.86 9.90 -1.63
C GLN A 86 7.22 9.68 -3.11
N SER A 87 8.44 10.06 -3.48
CA SER A 87 8.92 9.92 -4.86
C SER A 87 9.06 8.45 -5.25
N LEU A 88 9.61 7.63 -4.34
CA LEU A 88 9.76 6.19 -4.53
C LEU A 88 8.40 5.49 -4.70
N ILE A 89 7.45 5.77 -3.80
CA ILE A 89 6.10 5.20 -3.80
C ILE A 89 5.35 5.57 -5.08
N ASN A 90 5.32 6.85 -5.45
CA ASN A 90 4.69 7.27 -6.70
C ASN A 90 5.34 6.58 -7.92
N SER A 91 6.65 6.36 -7.90
CA SER A 91 7.37 5.70 -9.00
C SER A 91 6.96 4.23 -9.13
N PHE A 92 7.02 3.45 -8.04
CA PHE A 92 6.72 2.03 -8.14
C PHE A 92 5.23 1.77 -8.36
N LEU A 93 4.32 2.59 -7.81
CA LEU A 93 2.88 2.42 -8.08
C LEU A 93 2.59 2.60 -9.58
N LYS A 94 3.23 3.58 -10.21
CA LYS A 94 3.11 3.77 -11.67
C LYS A 94 3.69 2.60 -12.46
N SER A 95 4.87 2.09 -12.09
CA SER A 95 5.48 0.96 -12.81
C SER A 95 4.73 -0.36 -12.59
N ASP A 96 4.09 -0.52 -11.43
CA ASP A 96 3.28 -1.68 -11.07
C ASP A 96 1.91 -1.70 -11.76
N GLY A 97 1.59 -0.67 -12.56
CA GLY A 97 0.37 -0.57 -13.34
C GLY A 97 -0.83 -0.03 -12.57
N PHE A 98 -0.61 0.71 -11.47
CA PHE A 98 -1.72 1.37 -10.78
C PHE A 98 -2.16 2.63 -11.50
N GLU A 99 -3.47 2.76 -11.67
CA GLU A 99 -4.12 3.93 -12.26
C GLU A 99 -4.86 4.72 -11.19
N ALA A 100 -4.76 6.05 -11.24
CA ALA A 100 -5.42 6.91 -10.27
C ALA A 100 -6.93 6.94 -10.51
N LEU A 101 -7.71 6.53 -9.52
CA LEU A 101 -9.17 6.68 -9.50
C LEU A 101 -9.56 8.06 -8.94
N VAL A 102 -8.91 8.46 -7.85
CA VAL A 102 -9.04 9.79 -7.24
C VAL A 102 -7.66 10.30 -6.83
N SER A 103 -7.38 11.58 -7.05
CA SER A 103 -6.19 12.22 -6.51
C SER A 103 -6.45 13.67 -6.14
N ALA A 104 -6.01 14.04 -4.94
CA ALA A 104 -6.00 15.40 -4.43
C ALA A 104 -4.59 15.77 -3.97
N ARG A 105 -4.17 17.00 -4.27
CA ARG A 105 -2.86 17.53 -3.86
C ARG A 105 -2.96 19.00 -3.47
N THR A 106 -2.35 19.35 -2.36
CA THR A 106 -1.99 20.74 -2.02
C THR A 106 -0.56 20.97 -2.51
N LYS A 107 -0.27 22.16 -3.05
CA LYS A 107 1.06 22.45 -3.62
C LYS A 107 2.15 22.28 -2.55
N GLY A 108 2.95 21.21 -2.67
CA GLY A 108 4.09 20.93 -1.81
C GLY A 108 3.75 20.19 -0.51
N GLU A 109 2.58 20.45 0.07
CA GLU A 109 2.33 20.09 1.47
C GLU A 109 1.69 18.70 1.68
N ALA A 110 0.73 18.32 0.84
CA ALA A 110 -0.05 17.09 1.08
C ALA A 110 -0.56 16.45 -0.21
N GLN A 111 -0.67 15.12 -0.19
CA GLN A 111 -1.24 14.30 -1.25
C GLN A 111 -2.16 13.23 -0.64
N ALA A 112 -3.31 13.01 -1.27
CA ALA A 112 -4.13 11.83 -1.06
C ALA A 112 -4.48 11.23 -2.43
N SER A 113 -4.38 9.92 -2.57
CA SER A 113 -4.72 9.23 -3.80
C SER A 113 -5.31 7.85 -3.53
N ILE A 114 -6.36 7.51 -4.29
CA ILE A 114 -6.88 6.15 -4.43
C ILE A 114 -6.47 5.69 -5.82
N LEU A 115 -5.71 4.62 -5.89
CA LEU A 115 -5.26 4.00 -7.13
C LEU A 115 -5.78 2.57 -7.21
N ILE A 116 -5.99 2.08 -8.42
CA ILE A 116 -6.54 0.76 -8.69
C ILE A 116 -5.69 0.02 -9.72
N ARG A 117 -5.73 -1.31 -9.66
CA ARG A 117 -5.10 -2.20 -10.63
C ARG A 117 -5.98 -3.41 -10.88
N GLY A 118 -6.12 -3.77 -12.15
CA GLY A 118 -6.95 -4.87 -12.64
C GLY A 118 -7.57 -4.52 -13.98
N GLU A 119 -8.67 -5.19 -14.32
CA GLU A 119 -9.45 -4.91 -15.52
C GLU A 119 -10.39 -3.71 -15.30
N VAL A 120 -10.87 -3.12 -16.39
CA VAL A 120 -11.66 -1.86 -16.39
C VAL A 120 -12.91 -1.94 -15.50
N ASP A 121 -13.54 -3.10 -15.41
CA ASP A 121 -14.77 -3.34 -14.66
C ASP A 121 -14.57 -4.17 -13.38
N GLN A 122 -13.36 -4.71 -13.19
CA GLN A 122 -13.02 -5.67 -12.14
C GLN A 122 -11.58 -5.45 -11.67
N ILE A 123 -11.43 -4.79 -10.51
CA ILE A 123 -10.13 -4.55 -9.90
C ILE A 123 -9.81 -5.65 -8.88
N ASP A 124 -8.56 -6.09 -8.88
CA ASP A 124 -8.06 -7.06 -7.90
C ASP A 124 -7.36 -6.36 -6.72
N GLU A 125 -6.92 -5.14 -6.95
CA GLU A 125 -6.09 -4.42 -6.01
C GLU A 125 -6.34 -2.92 -6.05
N ALA A 126 -6.42 -2.32 -4.86
CA ALA A 126 -6.49 -0.89 -4.69
C ALA A 126 -5.44 -0.43 -3.69
N VAL A 127 -5.01 0.82 -3.84
CA VAL A 127 -4.05 1.48 -2.96
C VAL A 127 -4.61 2.82 -2.54
N PHE A 128 -4.65 3.06 -1.23
CA PHE A 128 -4.75 4.41 -0.69
C PHE A 128 -3.35 4.88 -0.31
N PHE A 129 -2.94 6.03 -0.85
CA PHE A 129 -1.68 6.66 -0.51
C PHE A 129 -1.92 8.10 -0.05
N GLY A 130 -1.68 8.32 1.24
CA GLY A 130 -1.71 9.62 1.90
C GLY A 130 -0.29 10.06 2.28
N PHE A 131 0.03 11.32 2.05
CA PHE A 131 1.34 11.90 2.33
C PHE A 131 1.17 13.33 2.83
N ALA A 132 1.94 13.70 3.85
CA ALA A 132 2.06 15.08 4.32
C ALA A 132 3.53 15.42 4.60
N GLU A 133 4.01 16.51 4.00
CA GLU A 133 5.39 16.94 4.08
C GLU A 133 5.78 17.24 5.54
N GLY A 134 6.80 16.54 6.04
CA GLY A 134 7.27 16.71 7.41
C GLY A 134 6.33 16.18 8.50
N GLU A 135 5.25 15.50 8.15
CA GLU A 135 4.46 14.72 9.10
C GLU A 135 4.65 13.22 8.89
N GLY A 136 4.57 12.76 7.64
CA GLY A 136 4.71 11.33 7.32
C GLY A 136 3.87 10.88 6.14
N PHE A 137 3.63 9.57 6.07
CA PHE A 137 2.76 8.98 5.06
C PHE A 137 2.04 7.74 5.57
N VAL A 138 0.95 7.42 4.88
CA VAL A 138 0.18 6.18 5.04
C VAL A 138 0.01 5.57 3.66
N LEU A 139 0.35 4.29 3.53
CA LEU A 139 0.18 3.49 2.33
C LEU A 139 -0.64 2.26 2.70
N ALA A 140 -1.92 2.27 2.34
CA ALA A 140 -2.79 1.11 2.51
C ALA A 140 -2.94 0.38 1.18
N ARG A 141 -2.73 -0.93 1.21
CA ARG A 141 -2.88 -1.87 0.12
C ARG A 141 -4.10 -2.75 0.40
N ILE A 142 -5.03 -2.78 -0.53
CA ILE A 142 -6.29 -3.52 -0.43
C ILE A 142 -6.30 -4.58 -1.52
N LEU A 143 -6.36 -5.84 -1.13
CA LEU A 143 -6.52 -6.99 -2.02
C LEU A 143 -7.96 -7.47 -1.98
N GLY A 144 -8.56 -7.65 -3.14
CA GLY A 144 -9.89 -8.23 -3.32
C GLY A 144 -9.93 -9.20 -4.50
N GLU A 145 -11.15 -9.57 -4.89
CA GLU A 145 -11.44 -10.36 -6.09
C GLU A 145 -12.54 -9.69 -6.89
N GLN A 146 -12.25 -9.29 -8.14
CA GLN A 146 -13.25 -8.75 -9.08
C GLN A 146 -14.09 -7.61 -8.51
N MET A 147 -13.46 -6.67 -7.79
CA MET A 147 -14.19 -5.57 -7.17
C MET A 147 -14.67 -4.59 -8.25
N ASN A 148 -15.88 -4.08 -8.12
CA ASN A 148 -16.35 -3.01 -9.01
C ASN A 148 -15.68 -1.68 -8.60
N PRO A 149 -14.99 -0.96 -9.50
CA PRO A 149 -14.27 0.27 -9.14
C PRO A 149 -15.16 1.39 -8.57
N ALA A 150 -16.38 1.54 -9.10
CA ALA A 150 -17.30 2.59 -8.65
C ALA A 150 -17.87 2.26 -7.27
N ALA A 151 -18.25 1.01 -7.03
CA ALA A 151 -18.72 0.56 -5.72
C ALA A 151 -17.60 0.58 -4.67
N PHE A 152 -16.35 0.27 -5.07
CA PHE A 152 -15.18 0.43 -4.21
C PHE A 152 -14.98 1.87 -3.77
N LEU A 153 -15.11 2.83 -4.70
CA LEU A 153 -14.99 4.23 -4.35
C LEU A 153 -16.12 4.68 -3.40
N GLN A 154 -17.36 4.24 -3.65
CA GLN A 154 -18.48 4.51 -2.73
C GLN A 154 -18.29 3.88 -1.35
N LEU A 155 -17.69 2.69 -1.28
CA LEU A 155 -17.34 2.07 -0.01
C LEU A 155 -16.27 2.91 0.70
N ALA A 156 -15.20 3.29 0.00
CA ALA A 156 -14.13 4.13 0.56
C ALA A 156 -14.66 5.48 1.08
N ASP A 157 -15.58 6.13 0.35
CA ASP A 157 -16.20 7.40 0.76
C ASP A 157 -17.17 7.24 1.95
N SER A 158 -17.76 6.06 2.10
CA SER A 158 -18.69 5.78 3.22
C SER A 158 -17.98 5.50 4.53
N LEU A 159 -16.73 5.03 4.48
CA LEU A 159 -15.94 4.71 5.66
C LEU A 159 -15.50 6.00 6.36
N LYS A 160 -15.88 6.13 7.62
CA LYS A 160 -15.51 7.24 8.49
C LYS A 160 -14.27 6.89 9.30
N GLU A 161 -13.60 7.91 9.85
CA GLU A 161 -12.47 7.70 10.77
C GLU A 161 -12.83 6.76 11.94
N SER A 162 -14.09 6.80 12.41
CA SER A 162 -14.59 5.90 13.46
C SER A 162 -14.57 4.42 13.06
N ASP A 163 -14.72 4.11 11.78
CA ASP A 163 -14.80 2.73 11.29
C ASP A 163 -13.42 2.06 11.29
N PHE A 164 -12.36 2.86 11.29
CA PHE A 164 -10.97 2.43 11.39
C PHE A 164 -10.44 2.42 12.83
N GLN A 165 -11.31 2.54 13.85
CA GLN A 165 -10.88 2.51 15.25
C GLN A 165 -10.15 1.21 15.64
N PHE A 166 -10.38 0.11 14.90
CA PHE A 166 -9.61 -1.13 15.06
C PHE A 166 -8.12 -0.99 14.67
N LEU A 167 -7.75 0.00 13.86
CA LEU A 167 -6.37 0.36 13.53
C LEU A 167 -5.71 1.24 14.60
N SER A 168 -6.39 1.54 15.70
CA SER A 168 -5.79 2.31 16.80
C SER A 168 -4.73 1.49 17.51
N GLU A 169 -3.63 2.14 17.93
CA GLU A 169 -2.55 1.48 18.66
C GLU A 169 -3.05 0.68 19.88
N SER A 170 -4.09 1.15 20.57
CA SER A 170 -4.69 0.44 21.69
C SER A 170 -5.32 -0.89 21.28
N VAL A 171 -6.10 -0.90 20.20
CA VAL A 171 -6.78 -2.12 19.72
C VAL A 171 -5.77 -3.07 19.07
N LEU A 172 -4.76 -2.54 18.39
CA LEU A 172 -3.69 -3.34 17.80
C LEU A 172 -2.82 -4.01 18.88
N LYS A 173 -2.50 -3.32 19.98
CA LYS A 173 -1.80 -3.93 21.12
C LYS A 173 -2.59 -5.05 21.77
N ASP A 174 -3.91 -4.88 21.88
CA ASP A 174 -4.81 -5.91 22.41
C ASP A 174 -4.93 -7.13 21.47
N ILE A 175 -4.87 -6.93 20.14
CA ILE A 175 -5.00 -7.99 19.13
C ILE A 175 -3.68 -8.72 18.86
N LEU A 176 -2.55 -7.99 18.79
CA LEU A 176 -1.24 -8.52 18.41
C LEU A 176 -0.44 -9.05 19.61
N GLY A 177 -0.86 -8.74 20.85
CA GLY A 177 -0.18 -9.15 22.07
C GLY A 177 1.04 -8.26 22.40
N GLU A 178 1.25 -8.00 23.69
CA GLU A 178 2.26 -7.05 24.20
C GLU A 178 3.73 -7.42 23.89
N GLU A 179 4.02 -8.56 23.26
CA GLU A 179 5.38 -9.08 23.05
C GLU A 179 5.99 -8.83 21.66
N GLU A 180 5.27 -8.23 20.70
CA GLU A 180 5.82 -7.90 19.37
C GLU A 180 5.81 -6.39 19.03
N LEU A 181 6.24 -5.55 19.97
CA LEU A 181 6.68 -4.16 19.70
C LEU A 181 7.98 -3.82 20.44
#